data_AF-I0KH69-F1
#
_entry.id   AF-I0KH69-F1
#
_cell.length_a   1.000
_cell.length_b   1.000
_cell.length_c   1.000
_cell.angle_alpha   90.00
_cell.angle_beta   90.00
_cell.angle_gamma   90.00
#
_symmetry.space_group_name_H-M   'P 1'
#
loop_
_entity.id
_entity.type
_entity.pdbx_description
1 polymer ?
#
loop_
_entity_poly.entity_id
_entity_poly.type
_entity_poly.pdbx_seq_one_letter_code
_entity_poly.pdbx_strand_id
1 'polypeptide(L)'
;MRSAAAAVQLASVLRQQPLYRGGGPHCSSYIIHAPMIRFFTEDVDFKLPQKLAVKRWLTAQTKAEGHELGDLNYIFASDEYVLQVNRDYLQHDYYTDIITFDNREFADDPIEGDIYISVDRVADNATQLGTSAEQEMRRVLAHGLLHLCGYGDKTDEDAATMRAKEDEWLGTFGG
;
A
#
# COMPACT_ATOMS: atom_id res chain seq x y z
N MET A 1 -18.71 8.07 -16.22
CA MET A 1 -17.58 7.11 -16.24
C MET A 1 -17.31 6.74 -14.80
N ARG A 2 -17.47 5.47 -14.41
CA ARG A 2 -17.23 5.04 -13.02
C ARG A 2 -15.71 5.01 -12.81
N SER A 3 -15.20 5.83 -11.90
CA SER A 3 -13.78 5.89 -11.53
C SER A 3 -13.28 4.49 -11.15
N ALA A 4 -12.05 4.16 -11.51
CA ALA A 4 -11.43 2.89 -11.18
C ALA A 4 -11.24 2.67 -9.67
N ALA A 5 -11.32 3.72 -8.84
CA ALA A 5 -11.50 3.60 -7.39
C ALA A 5 -12.71 2.72 -7.05
N ALA A 6 -13.82 2.93 -7.78
CA ALA A 6 -15.00 2.11 -7.62
C ALA A 6 -14.78 0.69 -8.14
N ALA A 7 -13.88 0.45 -9.09
CA ALA A 7 -13.55 -0.89 -9.58
C ALA A 7 -12.67 -1.68 -8.62
N VAL A 8 -11.72 -1.03 -7.93
CA VAL A 8 -10.91 -1.65 -6.87
C VAL A 8 -11.78 -1.95 -5.65
N GLN A 9 -12.64 -1.01 -5.23
CA GLN A 9 -13.62 -1.22 -4.16
C GLN A 9 -14.69 -2.25 -4.55
N LEU A 10 -15.22 -2.25 -5.79
CA LEU A 10 -16.14 -3.29 -6.27
C LEU A 10 -15.45 -4.66 -6.32
N ALA A 11 -14.15 -4.72 -6.63
CA ALA A 11 -13.39 -5.96 -6.59
C ALA A 11 -13.11 -6.45 -5.15
N SER A 12 -13.14 -5.60 -4.13
CA SER A 12 -13.11 -6.03 -2.72
C SER A 12 -14.49 -6.46 -2.23
N VAL A 13 -15.54 -5.70 -2.56
CA VAL A 13 -16.95 -6.02 -2.22
C VAL A 13 -17.44 -7.31 -2.89
N LEU A 14 -17.02 -7.59 -4.13
CA LEU A 14 -17.40 -8.82 -4.84
C LEU A 14 -16.65 -10.08 -4.35
N ARG A 15 -15.60 -9.94 -3.52
CA ARG A 15 -14.94 -11.09 -2.88
C ARG A 15 -15.64 -11.58 -1.61
N GLN A 16 -16.59 -10.81 -1.07
CA GLN A 16 -17.36 -11.16 0.14
C GLN A 16 -18.69 -11.89 -0.14
N GLN A 17 -18.90 -12.44 -1.34
CA GLN A 17 -20.07 -13.28 -1.60
C GLN A 17 -19.72 -14.75 -1.34
N PRO A 18 -20.23 -15.39 -0.28
CA PRO A 18 -20.08 -16.83 -0.13
C PRO A 18 -20.88 -17.50 -1.26
N LEU A 19 -20.17 -18.19 -2.16
CA LEU A 19 -20.76 -19.10 -3.13
C LEU A 19 -21.34 -20.31 -2.38
N TYR A 20 -22.54 -20.15 -1.80
CA TYR A 20 -23.35 -21.28 -1.35
C TYR A 20 -23.84 -22.04 -2.59
N ARG A 21 -23.06 -23.03 -3.03
CA ARG A 21 -23.58 -24.17 -3.81
C ARG A 21 -23.49 -25.41 -2.96
N GLY A 22 -24.65 -26.05 -2.80
CA GLY A 22 -24.87 -27.10 -1.81
C GLY A 22 -24.07 -28.39 -2.02
N GLY A 23 -23.86 -29.07 -0.90
CA GLY A 23 -23.99 -30.52 -0.74
C GLY A 23 -22.99 -31.41 -1.47
N GLY A 24 -21.92 -31.81 -0.78
CA GLY A 24 -21.12 -32.99 -1.13
C GLY A 24 -19.90 -33.13 -0.21
N PRO A 25 -19.57 -34.34 0.30
CA PRO A 25 -18.50 -34.49 1.28
C PRO A 25 -17.12 -34.55 0.59
N HIS A 26 -16.19 -33.77 1.15
CA HIS A 26 -14.74 -33.95 1.08
C HIS A 26 -14.05 -33.87 -0.29
N CYS A 27 -13.71 -32.65 -0.70
CA CYS A 27 -12.31 -32.25 -0.96
C CYS A 27 -12.28 -30.71 -1.03
N SER A 28 -12.01 -30.04 0.10
CA SER A 28 -11.76 -28.60 0.09
C SER A 28 -10.38 -28.38 -0.52
N SER A 29 -10.34 -28.16 -1.83
CA SER A 29 -9.15 -27.61 -2.49
C SER A 29 -8.96 -26.20 -1.93
N TYR A 30 -8.13 -26.08 -0.90
CA TYR A 30 -7.65 -24.80 -0.41
C TYR A 30 -7.04 -24.10 -1.61
N ILE A 31 -7.71 -23.07 -2.15
CA ILE A 31 -7.04 -22.14 -3.04
C ILE A 31 -5.98 -21.53 -2.13
N ILE A 32 -4.72 -21.91 -2.36
CA ILE A 32 -3.58 -21.28 -1.73
C ILE A 32 -3.58 -19.87 -2.30
N HIS A 33 -4.26 -18.94 -1.64
CA HIS A 33 -4.29 -17.55 -2.04
C HIS A 33 -2.87 -17.04 -1.83
N ALA A 34 -2.08 -17.03 -2.91
CA ALA A 34 -0.70 -16.61 -2.84
C ALA A 34 -0.69 -15.11 -2.53
N PRO A 35 -0.16 -14.69 -1.37
CA PRO A 35 -0.16 -13.29 -1.01
C PRO A 35 0.62 -12.49 -2.02
N MET A 36 0.07 -11.35 -2.43
CA MET A 36 0.58 -10.65 -3.59
C MET A 36 0.47 -9.14 -3.48
N ILE A 37 1.63 -8.49 -3.52
CA ILE A 37 1.73 -7.06 -3.76
C ILE A 37 1.37 -6.79 -5.23
N ARG A 38 0.41 -5.90 -5.46
CA ARG A 38 0.00 -5.45 -6.79
C ARG A 38 0.22 -3.95 -6.90
N PHE A 39 0.54 -3.50 -8.10
CA PHE A 39 0.79 -2.10 -8.39
C PHE A 39 -0.12 -1.69 -9.53
N PHE A 40 -0.93 -0.67 -9.29
CA PHE A 40 -1.90 -0.07 -10.19
C PHE A 40 -1.57 1.41 -10.41
N THR A 41 -2.14 1.97 -11.46
CA THR A 41 -1.96 3.36 -11.84
C THR A 41 -3.33 3.91 -12.21
N GLU A 42 -3.70 5.03 -11.62
CA GLU A 42 -4.93 5.77 -11.93
C GLU A 42 -4.56 7.15 -12.43
N ASP A 43 -5.29 7.63 -13.44
CA ASP A 43 -5.18 8.97 -14.05
C ASP A 43 -3.80 9.58 -14.39
N VAL A 44 -2.71 8.82 -14.24
CA VAL A 44 -1.33 9.18 -14.60
C VAL A 44 -0.67 8.10 -15.45
N ASP A 45 0.32 8.48 -16.27
CA ASP A 45 1.24 7.55 -16.96
C ASP A 45 2.51 7.36 -16.12
N PHE A 46 2.36 6.72 -14.95
CA PHE A 46 3.49 6.40 -14.08
C PHE A 46 3.93 4.95 -14.25
N LYS A 47 5.25 4.71 -14.24
CA LYS A 47 5.83 3.36 -14.29
C LYS A 47 6.82 3.21 -13.16
N LEU A 48 6.48 2.36 -12.19
CA LEU A 48 7.37 2.03 -11.08
C LEU A 48 8.64 1.33 -11.61
N PRO A 49 9.84 1.92 -11.42
CA PRO A 49 11.09 1.28 -11.79
C PRO A 49 11.35 0.06 -10.91
N GLN A 50 11.99 -0.97 -11.48
CA GLN A 50 12.42 -2.15 -10.74
C GLN A 50 11.29 -2.84 -9.94
N LYS A 51 10.06 -2.83 -10.47
CA LYS A 51 8.83 -3.36 -9.85
C LYS A 51 9.01 -4.71 -9.15
N LEU A 52 9.78 -5.63 -9.76
CA LEU A 52 10.04 -6.95 -9.17
C LEU A 52 10.98 -6.87 -7.94
N ALA A 53 12.03 -6.04 -8.01
CA ALA A 53 12.92 -5.82 -6.87
C ALA A 53 12.18 -5.14 -5.72
N VAL A 54 11.36 -4.13 -6.02
CA VAL A 54 10.49 -3.46 -5.03
C VAL A 54 9.53 -4.44 -4.37
N LYS A 55 8.86 -5.29 -5.16
CA LYS A 55 7.99 -6.35 -4.61
C LYS A 55 8.73 -7.26 -3.65
N ARG A 56 9.90 -7.78 -4.05
CA ARG A 56 10.71 -8.68 -3.22
C ARG A 56 11.19 -8.00 -1.94
N TRP A 57 11.63 -6.74 -2.05
CA TRP A 57 12.08 -5.93 -0.94
C TRP A 57 10.95 -5.71 0.07
N LEU A 58 9.79 -5.19 -0.35
CA LEU A 58 8.64 -4.98 0.53
C LEU A 58 8.20 -6.28 1.21
N THR A 59 8.12 -7.39 0.45
CA THR A 59 7.78 -8.71 1.00
C THR A 59 8.77 -9.17 2.07
N ALA A 60 10.07 -8.94 1.84
CA ALA A 60 11.11 -9.29 2.81
C ALA A 60 11.00 -8.44 4.07
N GLN A 61 10.73 -7.15 3.93
CA GLN A 61 10.56 -6.24 5.07
C GLN A 61 9.31 -6.57 5.89
N THR A 62 8.16 -6.85 5.27
CA THR A 62 6.96 -7.32 5.99
C THR A 62 7.28 -8.52 6.88
N LYS A 63 8.03 -9.49 6.34
CA LYS A 63 8.44 -10.68 7.09
C LYS A 63 9.44 -10.36 8.20
N ALA A 64 10.36 -9.42 7.97
CA ALA A 64 11.33 -8.99 8.98
C ALA A 64 10.66 -8.31 10.18
N GLU A 65 9.55 -7.60 9.95
CA GLU A 65 8.70 -7.05 11.02
C GLU A 65 7.82 -8.11 11.72
N GLY A 66 7.89 -9.37 11.30
CA GLY A 66 7.12 -10.45 11.93
C GLY A 66 5.68 -10.57 11.44
N HIS A 67 5.31 -9.89 10.35
CA HIS A 67 3.98 -9.99 9.76
C HIS A 67 3.95 -10.97 8.58
N GLU A 68 2.81 -11.65 8.40
CA GLU A 68 2.51 -12.35 7.17
C GLU A 68 2.00 -11.34 6.12
N LEU A 69 2.38 -11.53 4.86
CA LEU A 69 1.85 -10.73 3.77
C LEU A 69 0.52 -11.33 3.32
N GLY A 70 -0.49 -10.50 3.09
CA GLY A 70 -1.73 -10.86 2.40
C GLY A 70 -1.84 -10.18 1.03
N ASP A 71 -3.02 -9.65 0.71
CA ASP A 71 -3.29 -8.87 -0.50
C ASP A 71 -3.03 -7.38 -0.27
N LEU A 72 -1.94 -6.86 -0.87
CA LEU A 72 -1.56 -5.45 -0.76
C LEU A 72 -1.60 -4.77 -2.13
N ASN A 73 -2.35 -3.69 -2.26
CA ASN A 73 -2.45 -2.92 -3.49
C ASN A 73 -1.78 -1.55 -3.30
N TYR A 74 -0.86 -1.20 -4.19
CA TYR A 74 -0.34 0.16 -4.33
C TYR A 74 -0.95 0.80 -5.56
N ILE A 75 -1.57 1.97 -5.39
CA ILE A 75 -2.28 2.72 -6.42
C ILE A 75 -1.55 4.05 -6.60
N PHE A 76 -0.82 4.20 -7.70
CA PHE A 76 -0.16 5.46 -8.06
C PHE A 76 -1.16 6.34 -8.81
N ALA A 77 -1.34 7.58 -8.38
CA ALA A 77 -2.30 8.49 -8.97
C ALA A 77 -1.81 9.94 -8.97
N SER A 78 -2.58 10.85 -9.56
CA SER A 78 -2.32 12.29 -9.47
C SER A 78 -2.63 12.84 -8.08
N ASP A 79 -2.13 14.03 -7.80
CA ASP A 79 -2.45 14.78 -6.58
C ASP A 79 -3.96 15.00 -6.40
N GLU A 80 -4.68 15.33 -7.47
CA GLU A 80 -6.14 15.55 -7.45
C GLU A 80 -6.90 14.27 -7.12
N TYR A 81 -6.46 13.12 -7.64
CA TYR A 81 -7.07 11.84 -7.32
C TYR A 81 -6.92 11.50 -5.84
N VAL A 82 -5.71 11.64 -5.31
CA VAL A 82 -5.43 11.36 -3.89
C VAL A 82 -6.19 12.33 -2.99
N LEU A 83 -6.27 13.61 -3.35
CA LEU A 83 -7.11 14.59 -2.65
C LEU A 83 -8.58 14.19 -2.65
N GLN A 84 -9.10 13.70 -3.77
CA GLN A 84 -10.49 13.23 -3.86
C GLN A 84 -10.72 12.02 -2.94
N VAL A 85 -9.79 11.06 -2.90
CA VAL A 85 -9.84 9.94 -1.95
C VAL A 85 -9.79 10.43 -0.50
N ASN A 86 -8.92 11.40 -0.19
CA ASN A 86 -8.80 11.97 1.16
C ASN A 86 -10.13 12.61 1.63
N ARG A 87 -10.80 13.32 0.72
CA ARG A 87 -12.10 13.95 0.98
C ARG A 87 -13.22 12.93 1.15
N ASP A 88 -13.32 11.99 0.22
CA ASP A 88 -14.45 11.06 0.14
C ASP A 88 -14.45 10.03 1.28
N TYR A 89 -13.26 9.59 1.73
CA TYR A 89 -13.14 8.49 2.70
C TYR A 89 -12.64 8.94 4.07
N LEU A 90 -11.81 9.99 4.16
CA LEU A 90 -11.23 10.47 5.43
C LEU A 90 -11.79 11.84 5.87
N GLN A 91 -12.62 12.47 5.05
CA GLN A 91 -13.18 13.81 5.30
C GLN A 91 -12.10 14.88 5.50
N HIS A 92 -10.95 14.68 4.86
CA HIS A 92 -9.80 15.58 4.91
C HIS A 92 -9.65 16.34 3.60
N ASP A 93 -9.41 17.65 3.69
CA ASP A 93 -9.29 18.54 2.54
C ASP A 93 -7.89 19.14 2.42
N TYR A 94 -6.90 18.27 2.26
CA TYR A 94 -5.51 18.66 2.02
C TYR A 94 -4.79 17.62 1.15
N TYR A 95 -3.79 18.08 0.41
CA TYR A 95 -2.92 17.21 -0.38
C TYR A 95 -1.98 16.42 0.52
N THR A 96 -1.77 15.15 0.19
CA THR A 96 -0.82 14.26 0.85
C THR A 96 -0.18 13.37 -0.20
N ASP A 97 1.04 12.93 0.07
CA ASP A 97 1.76 11.97 -0.77
C ASP A 97 1.20 10.55 -0.64
N ILE A 98 0.55 10.21 0.48
CA ILE A 98 0.10 8.84 0.74
C ILE A 98 -1.18 8.77 1.59
N ILE A 99 -2.04 7.80 1.25
CA ILE A 99 -3.17 7.37 2.06
C ILE A 99 -3.14 5.85 2.17
N THR A 100 -3.22 5.33 3.39
CA THR A 100 -3.19 3.89 3.65
C THR A 100 -4.51 3.45 4.29
N PHE A 101 -5.15 2.45 3.70
CA PHE A 101 -6.30 1.77 4.28
C PHE A 101 -5.91 0.35 4.69
N ASP A 102 -6.03 0.06 5.98
CA ASP A 102 -5.90 -1.29 6.52
C ASP A 102 -7.23 -2.03 6.32
N ASN A 103 -7.19 -3.12 5.56
CA ASN A 103 -8.34 -3.92 5.20
C ASN A 103 -8.46 -5.20 6.05
N ARG A 104 -7.60 -5.39 7.06
CA ARG A 104 -7.65 -6.54 7.96
C ARG A 104 -8.84 -6.48 8.91
N GLU A 105 -9.36 -7.66 9.28
CA GLU A 105 -10.38 -7.77 10.32
C GLU A 105 -9.73 -7.77 11.72
N PHE A 106 -8.59 -8.46 11.87
CA PHE A 106 -7.84 -8.55 13.11
C PHE A 106 -6.37 -8.15 12.93
N ALA A 107 -5.74 -7.66 14.00
CA ALA A 107 -4.35 -7.20 13.96
C ALA A 107 -3.34 -8.33 13.63
N ASP A 108 -3.68 -9.57 13.97
CA ASP A 108 -2.86 -10.76 13.71
C ASP A 108 -3.08 -11.35 12.31
N ASP A 109 -4.05 -10.83 11.54
CA ASP A 109 -4.28 -11.25 10.17
C ASP A 109 -3.11 -10.83 9.26
N PRO A 110 -2.85 -11.57 8.17
CA PRO A 110 -1.91 -11.15 7.14
C PRO A 110 -2.19 -9.72 6.67
N ILE A 111 -1.14 -8.97 6.35
CA ILE A 111 -1.24 -7.57 5.91
C ILE A 111 -2.04 -7.48 4.61
N GLU A 112 -3.25 -6.93 4.72
CA GLU A 112 -4.14 -6.63 3.60
C GLU A 112 -4.50 -5.15 3.60
N GLY A 113 -4.40 -4.49 2.45
CA GLY A 113 -4.62 -3.06 2.41
C GLY A 113 -4.50 -2.42 1.03
N ASP A 114 -4.95 -1.18 0.97
CA ASP A 114 -4.84 -0.31 -0.21
C ASP A 114 -4.03 0.93 0.15
N ILE A 115 -2.97 1.19 -0.62
CA ILE A 115 -2.06 2.31 -0.42
C ILE A 115 -2.13 3.20 -1.67
N TYR A 116 -2.72 4.37 -1.53
CA TYR A 116 -2.80 5.39 -2.59
C TYR A 116 -1.61 6.33 -2.47
N ILE A 117 -0.92 6.59 -3.58
CA ILE A 117 0.31 7.40 -3.60
C ILE A 117 0.18 8.47 -4.69
N SER A 118 0.38 9.72 -4.30
CA SER A 118 0.48 10.83 -5.26
C SER A 118 1.87 10.87 -5.88
N VAL A 119 1.96 10.58 -7.17
CA VAL A 119 3.24 10.62 -7.89
C VAL A 119 3.79 12.04 -7.96
N ASP A 120 2.90 13.02 -8.10
CA ASP A 120 3.24 14.44 -8.20
C ASP A 120 3.85 14.93 -6.90
N ARG A 121 3.19 14.63 -5.76
CA ARG A 121 3.69 15.02 -4.44
C ARG A 121 5.01 14.37 -4.10
N VAL A 122 5.18 13.09 -4.45
CA VAL A 122 6.44 12.38 -4.25
C VAL A 122 7.58 13.02 -5.06
N ALA A 123 7.32 13.43 -6.31
CA ALA A 123 8.31 14.13 -7.13
C ALA A 123 8.67 15.52 -6.56
N ASP A 124 7.67 16.26 -6.09
CA ASP A 124 7.85 17.56 -5.44
C ASP A 124 8.67 17.43 -4.14
N ASN A 125 8.34 16.44 -3.30
CA ASN A 125 9.04 16.15 -2.05
C ASN A 125 10.50 15.77 -2.34
N ALA A 126 10.74 14.91 -3.34
CA ALA A 126 12.09 14.53 -3.74
C ALA A 126 12.94 15.76 -4.12
N THR A 127 12.35 16.69 -4.87
CA THR A 127 13.01 17.95 -5.27
C THR A 127 13.33 18.83 -4.06
N GLN A 128 12.37 19.00 -3.14
CA GLN A 128 12.54 19.82 -1.93
C GLN A 128 13.59 19.25 -0.97
N LEU A 129 13.65 17.93 -0.85
CA LEU A 129 14.59 17.20 0.01
C LEU A 129 15.96 16.97 -0.65
N GLY A 130 16.11 17.32 -1.94
CA GLY A 130 17.35 17.10 -2.68
C GLY A 130 17.70 15.62 -2.87
N THR A 131 16.69 14.75 -2.94
CA THR A 131 16.84 13.30 -3.17
C THR A 131 16.33 12.90 -4.56
N SER A 132 16.62 11.68 -4.98
CA SER A 132 16.07 11.16 -6.23
C SER A 132 14.60 10.79 -6.06
N ALA A 133 13.79 11.02 -7.11
CA ALA A 133 12.38 10.60 -7.12
C ALA A 133 12.22 9.09 -6.88
N GLU A 134 13.17 8.26 -7.33
CA GLU A 134 13.14 6.82 -7.03
C GLU A 134 13.32 6.51 -5.55
N GLN A 135 14.24 7.21 -4.87
CA GLN A 135 14.49 7.01 -3.45
C GLN A 135 13.31 7.49 -2.62
N GLU A 136 12.72 8.65 -2.96
CA GLU A 136 11.54 9.15 -2.27
C GLU A 136 10.33 8.24 -2.50
N MET A 137 10.12 7.75 -3.73
CA MET A 137 9.07 6.77 -4.01
C MET A 137 9.24 5.50 -3.18
N ARG A 138 10.48 4.98 -3.03
CA ARG A 138 10.74 3.83 -2.15
C ARG A 138 10.43 4.14 -0.69
N ARG A 139 10.79 5.35 -0.22
CA ARG A 139 10.48 5.80 1.15
C ARG A 139 8.98 5.78 1.39
N VAL A 140 8.20 6.35 0.48
CA VAL A 140 6.74 6.44 0.59
C VAL A 140 6.08 5.06 0.50
N LEU A 141 6.59 4.16 -0.35
CA LEU A 141 6.15 2.76 -0.38
C LEU A 141 6.40 2.02 0.94
N ALA A 142 7.56 2.25 1.56
CA ALA A 142 7.91 1.70 2.88
C ALA A 142 7.02 2.32 3.96
N HIS A 143 6.84 3.63 3.95
CA HIS A 143 6.02 4.38 4.90
C HIS A 143 4.59 3.83 4.98
N GLY A 144 3.92 3.64 3.83
CA GLY A 144 2.58 3.06 3.81
C GLY A 144 2.51 1.65 4.38
N LEU A 145 3.52 0.82 4.11
CA LEU A 145 3.59 -0.54 4.66
C LEU A 145 3.92 -0.54 6.17
N LEU A 146 4.79 0.37 6.63
CA LEU A 146 5.11 0.53 8.04
C LEU A 146 3.87 0.93 8.85
N HIS A 147 2.98 1.76 8.30
CA HIS A 147 1.68 2.01 8.92
C HIS A 147 0.86 0.74 9.11
N LEU A 148 0.84 -0.15 8.11
CA LEU A 148 0.15 -1.46 8.22
C LEU A 148 0.84 -2.38 9.24
N CYS A 149 2.16 -2.26 9.42
CA CYS A 149 2.91 -2.93 10.48
C CYS A 149 2.73 -2.28 11.88
N GLY A 150 1.87 -1.26 12.01
CA GLY A 150 1.52 -0.65 13.31
C GLY A 150 2.40 0.54 13.71
N TYR A 151 3.28 1.04 12.83
CA TYR A 151 4.04 2.25 13.10
C TYR A 151 3.16 3.50 12.90
N GLY A 152 3.19 4.42 13.87
CA GLY A 152 2.54 5.73 13.78
C GLY A 152 3.51 6.85 13.41
N ASP A 153 2.96 8.03 13.13
CA ASP A 153 3.70 9.24 12.78
C ASP A 153 3.08 10.51 13.39
N LYS A 154 2.14 10.35 14.34
CA LYS A 154 1.33 11.45 14.90
C LYS A 154 2.04 12.24 15.99
N THR A 155 3.06 11.66 16.62
CA THR A 155 3.90 12.30 17.63
C THR A 155 5.33 12.41 17.12
N ASP A 156 6.11 13.35 17.66
CA ASP A 156 7.50 13.52 17.25
C ASP A 156 8.34 12.25 17.53
N GLU A 157 8.05 11.55 18.63
CA GLU A 157 8.69 10.28 18.97
C GLU A 157 8.32 9.15 17.99
N ASP A 158 7.04 9.03 17.64
CA ASP A 158 6.58 8.04 16.66
C ASP A 158 7.17 8.33 15.27
N ALA A 159 7.14 9.60 14.85
CA ALA A 159 7.71 10.04 13.59
C ALA A 159 9.22 9.77 13.53
N ALA A 160 9.97 10.05 14.59
CA ALA A 160 11.40 9.74 14.65
C ALA A 160 11.67 8.23 14.52
N THR A 161 10.86 7.41 15.18
CA THR A 161 10.92 5.94 15.09
C THR A 161 10.65 5.46 13.67
N MET A 162 9.58 5.97 13.06
CA MET A 162 9.22 5.65 11.68
C MET A 162 10.31 6.08 10.69
N ARG A 163 10.88 7.28 10.82
CA ARG A 163 11.96 7.77 9.95
C ARG A 163 13.21 6.89 10.04
N ALA A 164 13.61 6.51 11.25
CA ALA A 164 14.73 5.59 11.42
C ALA A 164 14.47 4.25 10.73
N LYS A 165 13.22 3.77 10.77
CA LYS A 165 12.83 2.52 10.14
C LYS A 165 12.77 2.60 8.61
N GLU A 166 12.28 3.70 8.07
CA GLU A 166 12.34 3.99 6.63
C GLU A 166 13.79 3.98 6.13
N ASP A 167 14.71 4.63 6.85
CA ASP A 167 16.13 4.70 6.49
C ASP A 167 16.79 3.31 6.54
N GLU A 168 16.47 2.51 7.56
CA GLU A 168 16.89 1.11 7.66
C GLU A 168 16.43 0.32 6.42
N TRP A 169 15.15 0.40 6.08
CA TRP A 169 14.58 -0.33 4.94
C TRP A 169 15.20 0.11 3.63
N LEU A 170 15.36 1.42 3.40
CA LEU A 170 16.01 1.95 2.20
C LEU A 170 17.45 1.43 2.05
N GLY A 171 18.19 1.31 3.15
CA GLY A 171 19.56 0.78 3.16
C GLY A 171 19.66 -0.69 2.73
N THR A 172 18.58 -1.46 2.81
CA THR A 172 18.55 -2.87 2.37
C THR A 172 18.15 -3.05 0.90
N PHE A 173 17.67 -2.00 0.23
CA PHE A 173 17.20 -2.13 -1.15
C PHE A 173 18.38 -2.36 -2.12
N GLY A 174 18.37 -3.51 -2.80
CA GLY A 174 19.42 -3.90 -3.76
C GLY A 174 20.61 -4.66 -3.16
N GLY A 175 20.58 -4.92 -1.84
CA GLY A 175 21.51 -5.82 -1.15
C GLY A 175 21.15 -7.30 -1.28
#